data_AF-A0A8B6CNE7-F1
#
_entry.id   AF-A0A8B6CNE7-F1
#
_cell.length_a   1.000
_cell.length_b   1.000
_cell.length_c   1.000
_cell.angle_alpha   90.00
_cell.angle_beta   90.00
_cell.angle_gamma   90.00
#
_symmetry.space_group_name_H-M   'P 1'
#
loop_
_entity.id
_entity.type
_entity.pdbx_description
1 polymer ?
#
loop_
_entity_poly.entity_id
_entity_poly.type
_entity_poly.pdbx_seq_one_letter_code
_entity_poly.pdbx_strand_id
1 'polypeptide(L)'
;MYILSYLVLLDDVCRHGWVHFRDRCYMFATEKETWRNAEFRCRVFGGHLAEIEDAETNKFLKDTAQMRNGNDQRHHYFIGLTDEALLDEWEWVESATKPNFTDWGNHQPDHNGNDEHCVLFYAHDHYRWHDADCDDHNYFICEEEEVNSGGNHNHHYFIGLTDEAALDEWEWVQSATKPNFTNWGNHQPDHNGNDEHCVLFYARDHYRWHDADCDDHNYFICEEEEVNSGGSILG
;
A
#
# COMPACT_ATOMS: atom_id res chain seq x y z
N MET A 1 -24.80 -9.09 -37.38
CA MET A 1 -24.20 -7.87 -37.94
C MET A 1 -24.98 -6.69 -37.36
N TYR A 2 -24.57 -5.94 -36.34
CA TYR A 2 -23.32 -5.85 -35.56
C TYR A 2 -23.67 -5.80 -34.06
N ILE A 3 -22.88 -6.51 -33.24
CA ILE A 3 -22.62 -6.15 -31.84
C ILE A 3 -21.57 -5.05 -31.88
N LEU A 4 -21.61 -4.08 -30.94
CA LEU A 4 -20.48 -3.39 -30.27
C LEU A 4 -21.10 -2.25 -29.44
N SER A 5 -21.24 -2.42 -28.12
CA SER A 5 -20.23 -2.18 -27.08
C SER A 5 -20.20 -0.71 -26.62
N TYR A 6 -21.00 -0.41 -25.60
CA TYR A 6 -20.72 0.66 -24.63
C TYR A 6 -20.98 0.08 -23.23
N LEU A 7 -20.16 -0.90 -22.87
CA LEU A 7 -19.74 -1.02 -21.47
C LEU A 7 -18.37 -0.35 -21.47
N VAL A 8 -18.34 0.91 -21.08
CA VAL A 8 -17.12 1.49 -20.52
C VAL A 8 -16.87 0.64 -19.29
N LEU A 9 -15.86 -0.22 -19.36
CA LEU A 9 -15.37 -0.93 -18.19
C LEU A 9 -14.96 0.16 -17.20
N LEU A 10 -15.52 0.13 -15.99
CA LEU A 10 -14.97 0.89 -14.88
C LEU A 10 -13.57 0.30 -14.66
N ASP A 11 -12.54 0.96 -15.20
CA ASP A 11 -11.20 0.79 -14.64
C ASP A 11 -11.33 1.19 -13.18
N ASP A 12 -11.03 0.27 -12.26
CA ASP A 12 -10.95 0.57 -10.84
C ASP A 12 -9.81 1.58 -10.67
N VAL A 13 -10.18 2.86 -10.65
CA VAL A 13 -9.28 4.03 -10.56
C VAL A 13 -8.27 3.88 -9.41
N CYS A 14 -8.67 3.18 -8.35
CA CYS A 14 -7.84 2.81 -7.23
C CYS A 14 -7.94 1.32 -6.94
N ARG A 15 -6.87 0.76 -6.35
CA ARG A 15 -6.88 -0.63 -5.89
C ARG A 15 -8.00 -0.89 -4.88
N HIS A 16 -8.43 -2.14 -4.77
CA HIS A 16 -9.42 -2.52 -3.78
C HIS A 16 -8.99 -2.11 -2.35
N GLY A 17 -9.89 -1.46 -1.61
CA GLY A 17 -9.62 -0.94 -0.27
C GLY A 17 -9.13 0.52 -0.23
N TRP A 18 -8.72 1.08 -1.38
CA TRP A 18 -8.34 2.48 -1.53
C TRP A 18 -9.54 3.34 -1.93
N VAL A 19 -9.51 4.61 -1.56
CA VAL A 19 -10.54 5.60 -1.92
C VAL A 19 -9.96 6.62 -2.88
N HIS A 20 -10.69 6.87 -3.96
CA HIS A 20 -10.28 7.81 -5.00
C HIS A 20 -10.65 9.25 -4.63
N PHE A 21 -9.70 10.18 -4.81
CA PHE A 21 -9.96 11.60 -4.81
C PHE A 21 -9.02 12.33 -5.78
N ARG A 22 -9.62 12.94 -6.82
CA ARG A 22 -8.96 13.64 -7.92
C ARG A 22 -8.11 12.75 -8.81
N ASP A 23 -6.80 12.77 -8.63
CA ASP A 23 -5.77 12.05 -9.37
C ASP A 23 -4.89 11.22 -8.42
N ARG A 24 -5.43 10.94 -7.22
CA ARG A 24 -4.78 10.21 -6.13
C ARG A 24 -5.71 9.18 -5.52
N CYS A 25 -5.11 8.14 -4.98
CA CYS A 25 -5.77 7.08 -4.25
C CYS A 25 -5.26 7.07 -2.80
N TYR A 26 -6.16 6.87 -1.85
CA TYR A 26 -5.81 6.86 -0.43
C TYR A 26 -6.25 5.58 0.30
N MET A 27 -5.39 5.03 1.16
CA MET A 27 -5.71 3.87 1.99
C MET A 27 -5.59 4.23 3.46
N PHE A 28 -6.64 3.93 4.21
CA PHE A 28 -6.69 4.11 5.66
C PHE A 28 -6.33 2.79 6.32
N ALA A 29 -5.16 2.73 6.95
CA ALA A 29 -4.67 1.52 7.58
C ALA A 29 -5.59 1.06 8.72
N THR A 30 -5.70 -0.27 8.86
CA THR A 30 -6.44 -0.92 9.95
C THR A 30 -5.54 -1.39 11.09
N GLU A 31 -4.24 -1.21 10.94
CA GLU A 31 -3.21 -1.56 11.93
C GLU A 31 -2.45 -0.29 12.34
N LYS A 32 -1.79 -0.38 13.50
CA LYS A 32 -1.00 0.71 14.06
C LYS A 32 0.48 0.45 13.89
N GLU A 33 1.22 1.49 13.55
CA GLU A 33 2.67 1.46 13.37
C GLU A 33 3.29 2.76 13.90
N THR A 34 4.60 2.78 14.12
CA THR A 34 5.36 4.03 14.27
C THR A 34 5.37 4.79 12.94
N TRP A 35 5.65 6.09 12.95
CA TRP A 35 5.58 6.90 11.72
C TRP A 35 6.52 6.37 10.62
N ARG A 36 7.75 5.99 10.97
CA ARG A 36 8.72 5.44 10.00
C ARG A 36 8.28 4.08 9.45
N ASN A 37 7.68 3.23 10.29
CA ASN A 37 7.13 1.95 9.83
C ASN A 37 5.90 2.17 8.95
N ALA A 38 5.04 3.14 9.29
CA ALA A 38 3.88 3.50 8.49
C ALA A 38 4.30 3.97 7.08
N GLU A 39 5.32 4.83 6.98
CA GLU A 39 5.91 5.22 5.70
C GLU A 39 6.45 4.01 4.94
N PHE A 40 7.23 3.14 5.61
CA PHE A 40 7.70 1.90 4.99
C PHE A 40 6.56 1.01 4.47
N ARG A 41 5.46 0.87 5.22
CA ARG A 41 4.28 0.12 4.79
C ARG A 41 3.62 0.75 3.57
N CYS A 42 3.49 2.08 3.54
CA CYS A 42 2.96 2.77 2.37
C CYS A 42 3.83 2.55 1.12
N ARG A 43 5.16 2.55 1.29
CA ARG A 43 6.12 2.21 0.22
C ARG A 43 5.96 0.79 -0.28
N VAL A 44 5.76 -0.18 0.61
CA VAL A 44 5.44 -1.57 0.23
C VAL A 44 4.15 -1.66 -0.59
N PHE A 45 3.17 -0.81 -0.31
CA PHE A 45 1.95 -0.73 -1.11
C PHE A 45 2.12 0.04 -2.44
N GLY A 46 3.29 0.63 -2.70
CA GLY A 46 3.58 1.40 -3.92
C GLY A 46 3.22 2.88 -3.82
N GLY A 47 2.99 3.39 -2.61
CA GLY A 47 2.71 4.80 -2.32
C GLY A 47 3.65 5.36 -1.25
N HIS A 48 3.20 6.37 -0.53
CA HIS A 48 3.86 6.99 0.63
C HIS A 48 2.79 7.45 1.63
N LEU A 49 3.17 7.93 2.81
CA LEU A 49 2.22 8.60 3.70
C LEU A 49 1.61 9.83 3.02
N ALA A 50 0.33 10.06 3.24
CA ALA A 50 -0.44 11.07 2.51
C ALA A 50 0.13 12.49 2.66
N GLU A 51 0.24 13.20 1.54
CA GLU A 51 0.63 14.60 1.46
C GLU A 51 -0.60 15.48 1.19
N ILE A 52 -0.79 16.53 1.99
CA ILE A 52 -2.00 17.35 1.91
C ILE A 52 -1.72 18.61 1.12
N GLU A 53 -2.03 18.55 -0.17
CA GLU A 53 -1.77 19.64 -1.12
C GLU A 53 -2.63 20.89 -0.85
N ASP A 54 -3.90 20.70 -0.46
CA ASP A 54 -4.86 21.79 -0.26
C ASP A 54 -5.99 21.47 0.72
N ALA A 55 -6.84 22.48 0.93
CA ALA A 55 -7.99 22.42 1.83
C ALA A 55 -9.06 21.40 1.41
N GLU A 56 -9.18 21.10 0.11
CA GLU A 56 -10.16 20.13 -0.38
C GLU A 56 -9.69 18.70 -0.13
N THR A 57 -8.41 18.40 -0.35
CA THR A 57 -7.78 17.12 0.03
C THR A 57 -7.87 16.90 1.53
N ASN A 58 -7.52 17.92 2.33
CA ASN A 58 -7.67 17.87 3.79
C ASN A 58 -9.09 17.52 4.20
N LYS A 59 -10.09 18.23 3.64
CA LYS A 59 -11.50 17.99 3.94
C LYS A 59 -11.93 16.57 3.55
N PHE A 60 -11.55 16.09 2.38
CA PHE A 60 -11.88 14.76 1.91
C PHE A 60 -11.36 13.67 2.85
N LEU A 61 -10.09 13.77 3.28
CA LEU A 61 -9.49 12.77 4.17
C LEU A 61 -10.13 12.80 5.56
N LYS A 62 -10.41 13.98 6.11
CA LYS A 62 -11.11 14.14 7.40
C LYS A 62 -12.53 13.57 7.36
N ASP A 63 -13.29 13.86 6.31
CA ASP A 63 -14.64 13.32 6.13
C ASP A 63 -14.59 11.80 5.97
N THR A 64 -13.63 11.27 5.22
CA THR A 64 -13.43 9.82 5.08
C THR A 64 -13.09 9.15 6.41
N ALA A 65 -12.17 9.71 7.20
CA ALA A 65 -11.84 9.22 8.53
C ALA A 65 -13.07 9.22 9.45
N GLN A 66 -13.82 10.32 9.44
CA GLN A 66 -15.05 10.48 10.21
C GLN A 66 -16.14 9.49 9.79
N MET A 67 -16.30 9.21 8.50
CA MET A 67 -17.25 8.21 8.00
C MET A 67 -16.85 6.78 8.40
N ARG A 68 -15.56 6.45 8.34
CA ARG A 68 -15.03 5.12 8.67
C ARG A 68 -15.15 4.80 10.16
N ASN A 69 -14.85 5.77 11.02
CA ASN A 69 -14.73 5.54 12.47
C ASN A 69 -15.94 6.02 13.27
N GLY A 70 -16.82 6.83 12.67
CA GLY A 70 -17.94 7.44 13.37
C GLY A 70 -17.47 8.21 14.61
N ASN A 71 -18.08 7.92 15.77
CA ASN A 71 -17.71 8.59 17.01
C ASN A 71 -16.50 7.95 17.72
N ASP A 72 -15.83 6.95 17.13
CA ASP A 72 -14.63 6.35 17.73
C ASP A 72 -13.45 7.31 17.64
N GLN A 73 -13.03 7.82 18.80
CA GLN A 73 -11.97 8.81 18.93
C GLN A 73 -10.56 8.19 19.07
N ARG A 74 -10.42 6.87 18.93
CA ARG A 74 -9.14 6.15 19.10
C ARG A 74 -8.32 6.02 17.81
N HIS A 75 -8.89 6.46 16.68
CA HIS A 75 -8.31 6.29 15.35
C HIS A 75 -7.62 7.57 14.91
N HIS A 76 -6.42 7.83 15.43
CA HIS A 76 -5.53 8.87 14.92
C HIS A 76 -4.77 8.34 13.71
N TYR A 77 -4.54 9.18 12.72
CA TYR A 77 -3.88 8.77 11.48
C TYR A 77 -2.65 9.59 11.20
N PHE A 78 -1.47 8.97 11.19
CA PHE A 78 -0.26 9.61 10.65
C PHE A 78 -0.46 10.01 9.19
N ILE A 79 0.12 11.16 8.85
CA ILE A 79 0.26 11.70 7.50
C ILE A 79 1.74 11.98 7.22
N GLY A 80 2.09 12.31 5.98
CA GLY A 80 3.49 12.39 5.53
C GLY A 80 4.24 13.65 5.97
N LEU A 81 3.69 14.51 6.83
CA LEU A 81 4.36 15.74 7.27
C LEU A 81 5.27 15.44 8.47
N THR A 82 6.51 15.91 8.40
CA THR A 82 7.52 15.73 9.46
C THR A 82 8.48 16.91 9.51
N ASP A 83 9.12 17.15 10.66
CA ASP A 83 10.26 18.05 10.81
C ASP A 83 11.52 17.33 11.37
N GLU A 84 11.57 15.98 11.29
CA GLU A 84 12.68 15.16 11.80
C GLU A 84 14.05 15.58 11.24
N ALA A 85 14.09 16.06 10.00
CA ALA A 85 15.33 16.50 9.34
C ALA A 85 15.86 17.82 9.91
N LEU A 86 14.96 18.74 10.26
CA LEU A 86 15.28 20.06 10.78
C LEU A 86 14.10 20.59 11.59
N LEU A 87 14.30 20.71 12.91
CA LEU A 87 13.29 21.23 13.85
C LEU A 87 12.68 22.55 13.34
N ASP A 88 11.36 22.66 13.47
CA ASP A 88 10.51 23.78 13.02
C ASP A 88 10.42 23.96 11.49
N GLU A 89 11.01 23.05 10.70
CA GLU A 89 11.01 23.10 9.23
C GLU A 89 10.23 21.89 8.68
N TRP A 90 8.91 21.98 8.76
CA TRP A 90 7.97 20.96 8.27
C TRP A 90 8.08 20.72 6.76
N GLU A 91 8.30 19.46 6.39
CA GLU A 91 8.36 18.98 5.02
C GLU A 91 7.56 17.69 4.82
N TRP A 92 7.07 17.50 3.60
CA TRP A 92 6.41 16.27 3.21
C TRP A 92 7.41 15.18 2.82
N VAL A 93 7.14 13.94 3.24
CA VAL A 93 8.07 12.81 3.16
C VAL A 93 8.48 12.40 1.74
N GLU A 94 7.62 12.56 0.73
CA GLU A 94 7.93 12.21 -0.66
C GLU A 94 8.39 13.43 -1.45
N SER A 95 7.61 14.52 -1.45
CA SER A 95 7.92 15.68 -2.28
C SER A 95 9.09 16.51 -1.74
N ALA A 96 9.45 16.35 -0.47
CA ALA A 96 10.43 17.18 0.25
C ALA A 96 10.12 18.68 0.12
N THR A 97 8.82 19.01 0.10
CA THR A 97 8.32 20.39 0.01
C THR A 97 7.64 20.83 1.29
N LYS A 98 7.61 22.14 1.52
CA LYS A 98 6.89 22.75 2.63
C LYS A 98 5.38 22.75 2.37
N PRO A 99 4.54 22.62 3.41
CA PRO A 99 3.10 22.69 3.25
C PRO A 99 2.66 24.09 2.78
N ASN A 100 1.93 24.15 1.67
CA ASN A 100 1.29 25.37 1.17
C ASN A 100 -0.05 25.67 1.87
N PHE A 101 -0.59 24.67 2.56
CA PHE A 101 -1.82 24.69 3.33
C PHE A 101 -1.56 24.01 4.67
N THR A 102 -2.19 24.48 5.75
CA THR A 102 -2.12 23.84 7.07
C THR A 102 -3.49 23.84 7.74
N ASP A 103 -3.79 22.79 8.52
CA ASP A 103 -5.00 22.67 9.35
C ASP A 103 -4.66 22.27 10.79
N TRP A 104 -3.64 22.95 11.34
CA TRP A 104 -3.20 22.75 12.73
C TRP A 104 -4.35 22.90 13.73
N GLY A 105 -4.34 22.02 14.73
CA GLY A 105 -5.19 22.09 15.90
C GLY A 105 -4.96 23.36 16.71
N ASN A 106 -5.83 23.61 17.68
CA ASN A 106 -5.62 24.76 18.56
C ASN A 106 -4.36 24.56 19.40
N HIS A 107 -3.42 25.51 19.30
CA HIS A 107 -2.10 25.50 19.95
C HIS A 107 -1.09 24.52 19.36
N GLN A 108 -1.31 24.02 18.14
CA GLN A 108 -0.38 23.10 17.48
C GLN A 108 0.41 23.81 16.37
N PRO A 109 1.64 23.35 16.04
CA PRO A 109 2.39 22.33 16.78
C PRO A 109 2.86 22.86 18.16
N ASP A 110 2.85 22.02 19.20
CA ASP A 110 3.31 22.41 20.56
C ASP A 110 4.61 21.76 21.02
N HIS A 111 5.17 20.84 20.22
CA HIS A 111 6.42 20.15 20.46
C HIS A 111 6.47 19.60 21.87
N ASN A 112 5.45 18.87 22.31
CA ASN A 112 5.33 18.45 23.70
C ASN A 112 6.54 17.59 24.11
N GLY A 113 7.41 18.15 24.95
CA GLY A 113 8.67 17.49 25.36
C GLY A 113 9.85 17.65 24.39
N ASN A 114 9.69 18.37 23.28
CA ASN A 114 10.62 18.49 22.13
C ASN A 114 10.86 17.21 21.33
N ASP A 115 9.98 16.20 21.43
CA ASP A 115 10.14 14.91 20.74
C ASP A 115 9.01 14.62 19.70
N GLU A 116 8.14 15.60 19.44
CA GLU A 116 7.02 15.46 18.51
C GLU A 116 7.39 15.98 17.11
N HIS A 117 7.90 15.09 16.26
CA HIS A 117 8.43 15.43 14.93
C HIS A 117 7.59 14.93 13.76
N CYS A 118 6.45 14.30 14.05
CA CYS A 118 5.59 13.66 13.08
C CYS A 118 4.16 14.18 13.21
N VAL A 119 3.39 14.20 12.13
CA VAL A 119 2.04 14.77 12.15
C VAL A 119 0.98 13.70 11.99
N LEU A 120 -0.10 13.84 12.75
CA LEU A 120 -1.29 13.02 12.60
C LEU A 120 -2.58 13.84 12.51
N PHE A 121 -3.59 13.22 11.94
CA PHE A 121 -4.98 13.64 12.10
C PHE A 121 -5.49 13.19 13.47
N TYR A 122 -5.71 14.15 14.36
CA TYR A 122 -6.12 13.87 15.72
C TYR A 122 -7.65 13.77 15.83
N ALA A 123 -8.17 12.54 15.89
CA ALA A 123 -9.60 12.25 16.00
C ALA A 123 -10.35 13.13 17.03
N HIS A 124 -9.78 13.29 18.24
CA HIS A 124 -10.34 14.09 19.32
C HIS A 124 -10.52 15.58 19.00
N ASP A 125 -9.81 16.08 17.99
CA ASP A 125 -9.90 17.46 17.51
C ASP A 125 -10.44 17.52 16.08
N HIS A 126 -11.45 16.67 15.79
CA HIS A 126 -12.10 16.59 14.49
C HIS A 126 -11.11 16.37 13.34
N TYR A 127 -10.07 15.55 13.59
CA TYR A 127 -9.00 15.26 12.64
C TYR A 127 -8.22 16.50 12.15
N ARG A 128 -8.12 17.55 12.98
CA ARG A 128 -7.11 18.60 12.76
C ARG A 128 -5.70 18.06 13.01
N TRP A 129 -4.70 18.73 12.44
CA TRP A 129 -3.31 18.28 12.48
C TRP A 129 -2.73 18.55 13.87
N HIS A 130 -2.14 17.53 14.46
CA HIS A 130 -1.36 17.65 15.69
C HIS A 130 0.03 17.07 15.41
N ASP A 131 1.07 17.69 15.97
CA ASP A 131 2.35 17.03 16.08
C ASP A 131 2.25 15.91 17.12
N ALA A 132 3.07 14.89 16.93
CA ALA A 132 3.03 13.66 17.70
C ALA A 132 4.42 13.02 17.72
N ASP A 133 4.68 12.24 18.75
CA ASP A 133 5.87 11.42 18.87
C ASP A 133 5.89 10.41 17.70
N CYS A 134 6.99 10.42 16.93
CA CYS A 134 7.15 9.53 15.78
C CYS A 134 7.17 8.05 16.16
N ASP A 135 7.50 7.72 17.42
CA ASP A 135 7.57 6.36 17.95
C ASP A 135 6.22 5.89 18.55
N ASP A 136 5.22 6.77 18.64
CA ASP A 136 3.87 6.37 19.00
C ASP A 136 3.22 5.50 17.93
N HIS A 137 2.44 4.51 18.37
CA HIS A 137 1.76 3.59 17.46
C HIS A 137 0.37 4.12 17.10
N ASN A 138 0.22 4.62 15.88
CA ASN A 138 -1.02 5.15 15.34
C ASN A 138 -1.41 4.48 14.02
N TYR A 139 -2.68 4.62 13.64
CA TYR A 139 -3.08 4.27 12.28
C TYR A 139 -2.44 5.28 11.32
N PHE A 140 -2.55 5.05 10.02
CA PHE A 140 -1.91 5.91 9.03
C PHE A 140 -2.70 5.95 7.73
N ILE A 141 -2.48 6.99 6.94
CA ILE A 141 -3.08 7.14 5.61
C ILE A 141 -1.95 7.07 4.59
N CYS A 142 -2.03 6.07 3.70
CA CYS A 142 -1.18 6.03 2.52
C CYS A 142 -1.85 6.77 1.36
N GLU A 143 -1.03 7.32 0.48
CA GLU A 143 -1.38 7.91 -0.79
C GLU A 143 -0.56 7.25 -1.91
N GLU A 144 -1.20 7.00 -3.04
CA GLU A 144 -0.54 6.69 -4.30
C GLU A 144 -1.15 7.57 -5.40
N GLU A 145 -0.39 7.80 -6.48
CA GLU A 145 -0.98 8.35 -7.71
C GLU A 145 -2.13 7.47 -8.19
N GLU A 146 -3.16 8.07 -8.78
CA GLU A 146 -4.14 7.33 -9.55
C GLU A 146 -3.40 6.34 -10.45
N VAL A 147 -3.94 5.13 -10.54
CA VAL A 147 -3.55 4.15 -11.55
C VAL A 147 -3.93 4.79 -12.89
N ASN A 148 -3.07 5.68 -13.39
CA ASN A 148 -3.20 6.21 -14.72
C ASN A 148 -3.26 4.97 -15.59
N SER A 149 -4.34 4.74 -16.33
CA SER A 149 -4.38 3.69 -17.36
C SER A 149 -3.33 3.91 -18.49
N GLY A 150 -2.34 4.79 -18.28
CA GLY A 150 -1.09 4.98 -19.04
C GLY A 150 0.19 4.98 -18.19
N GLY A 151 0.13 4.77 -16.87
CA GLY A 151 1.25 4.43 -16.02
C GLY A 151 1.63 2.97 -16.25
N ASN A 152 2.92 2.69 -16.38
CA ASN A 152 3.41 1.38 -16.75
C ASN A 152 3.25 0.38 -15.58
N HIS A 153 2.04 -0.12 -15.33
CA HIS A 153 1.77 -1.22 -14.40
C HIS A 153 2.29 -2.56 -14.95
N ASN A 154 3.44 -2.57 -15.64
CA ASN A 154 4.09 -3.78 -16.15
C ASN A 154 4.97 -4.46 -15.10
N HIS A 155 4.74 -4.23 -13.81
CA HIS A 155 5.47 -4.95 -12.79
C HIS A 155 4.86 -6.33 -12.64
N HIS A 156 5.65 -7.33 -13.01
CA HIS A 156 5.31 -8.73 -12.81
C HIS A 156 5.88 -9.18 -11.47
N TYR A 157 5.17 -10.08 -10.81
CA TYR A 157 5.54 -10.57 -9.49
C TYR A 157 5.68 -12.07 -9.53
N PHE A 158 6.89 -12.58 -9.35
CA PHE A 158 7.12 -14.00 -9.13
C PHE A 158 6.38 -14.47 -7.88
N ILE A 159 5.79 -15.65 -8.01
CA ILE A 159 5.24 -16.44 -6.93
C ILE A 159 6.07 -17.71 -6.78
N GLY A 160 5.95 -18.38 -5.63
CA GLY A 160 6.75 -19.58 -5.34
C GLY A 160 6.33 -20.85 -6.10
N LEU A 161 5.68 -20.75 -7.26
CA LEU A 161 5.28 -21.91 -8.07
C LEU A 161 6.29 -22.12 -9.20
N THR A 162 6.76 -23.35 -9.36
CA THR A 162 7.80 -23.70 -10.34
C THR A 162 7.57 -25.10 -10.90
N ASP A 163 8.12 -25.40 -12.07
CA ASP A 163 8.25 -26.75 -12.60
C ASP A 163 9.72 -27.12 -12.91
N GLU A 164 10.68 -26.70 -12.07
CA GLU A 164 12.15 -26.90 -12.22
C GLU A 164 12.61 -28.25 -12.82
N ALA A 165 11.86 -29.34 -12.61
CA ALA A 165 12.13 -30.65 -13.22
C ALA A 165 11.89 -30.71 -14.75
N ALA A 166 11.31 -29.66 -15.35
CA ALA A 166 10.86 -29.57 -16.74
C ALA A 166 9.93 -30.72 -17.15
N LEU A 167 8.99 -31.08 -16.25
CA LEU A 167 8.05 -32.20 -16.43
C LEU A 167 6.59 -31.74 -16.57
N ASP A 168 6.32 -30.43 -16.67
CA ASP A 168 4.96 -29.85 -16.62
C ASP A 168 4.22 -30.27 -15.33
N GLU A 169 4.98 -30.38 -14.23
CA GLU A 169 4.48 -30.70 -12.90
C GLU A 169 4.76 -29.53 -11.94
N TRP A 170 3.87 -28.53 -11.95
CA TRP A 170 3.98 -27.34 -11.11
C TRP A 170 3.84 -27.63 -9.62
N GLU A 171 4.81 -27.17 -8.82
CA GLU A 171 4.86 -27.32 -7.37
C GLU A 171 5.33 -26.06 -6.64
N TRP A 172 4.89 -25.90 -5.40
CA TRP A 172 5.34 -24.80 -4.55
C TRP A 172 6.74 -25.07 -3.99
N VAL A 173 7.69 -24.16 -4.24
CA VAL A 173 9.12 -24.29 -3.87
C VAL A 173 9.38 -24.70 -2.42
N GLN A 174 8.52 -24.30 -1.48
CA GLN A 174 8.71 -24.60 -0.06
C GLN A 174 8.09 -25.94 0.39
N SER A 175 6.97 -26.35 -0.21
CA SER A 175 6.20 -27.51 0.27
C SER A 175 6.30 -28.73 -0.65
N ALA A 176 6.78 -28.57 -1.89
CA ALA A 176 6.73 -29.58 -2.95
C ALA A 176 5.30 -30.14 -3.14
N THR A 177 4.29 -29.28 -2.96
CA THR A 177 2.89 -29.64 -3.16
C THR A 177 2.35 -29.00 -4.43
N LYS A 178 1.41 -29.71 -5.07
CA LYS A 178 0.70 -29.22 -6.25
C LYS A 178 -0.31 -28.13 -5.87
N PRO A 179 -0.54 -27.12 -6.71
CA PRO A 179 -1.52 -26.07 -6.43
C PRO A 179 -2.95 -26.66 -6.44
N ASN A 180 -3.72 -26.38 -5.39
CA ASN A 180 -5.13 -26.77 -5.31
C ASN A 180 -6.06 -25.84 -6.11
N PHE A 181 -5.53 -24.73 -6.61
CA PHE A 181 -6.19 -23.74 -7.45
C PHE A 181 -5.18 -23.19 -8.44
N THR A 182 -5.61 -22.91 -9.68
CA THR A 182 -4.79 -22.25 -10.69
C THR A 182 -5.57 -21.11 -11.33
N ASN A 183 -4.86 -20.06 -11.75
CA ASN A 183 -5.44 -18.90 -12.42
C ASN A 183 -4.62 -18.51 -13.66
N TRP A 184 -4.33 -19.51 -14.50
CA TRP A 184 -3.54 -19.32 -15.72
C TRP A 184 -4.16 -18.29 -16.68
N GLY A 185 -3.27 -17.54 -17.32
CA GLY A 185 -3.59 -16.65 -18.42
C GLY A 185 -4.16 -17.40 -19.62
N ASN A 186 -4.69 -16.64 -20.58
CA ASN A 186 -5.14 -17.27 -21.82
C ASN A 186 -3.93 -17.89 -22.55
N HIS A 187 -3.98 -19.20 -22.78
CA HIS A 187 -2.94 -20.01 -23.43
C HIS A 187 -1.70 -20.28 -22.57
N GLN A 188 -1.77 -20.09 -21.26
CA GLN A 188 -0.68 -20.34 -20.34
C GLN A 188 -0.93 -21.63 -19.51
N PRO A 189 0.10 -22.34 -19.04
CA PRO A 189 1.51 -22.11 -19.35
C PRO A 189 1.85 -22.46 -20.81
N ASP A 190 2.67 -21.67 -21.50
CA ASP A 190 3.02 -21.90 -22.90
C ASP A 190 4.45 -22.39 -23.15
N HIS A 191 5.28 -22.47 -22.11
CA HIS A 191 6.65 -22.96 -22.13
C HIS A 191 7.45 -22.34 -23.28
N ASN A 192 7.32 -21.03 -23.47
CA ASN A 192 8.03 -20.36 -24.55
C ASN A 192 9.54 -20.60 -24.38
N GLY A 193 10.23 -20.98 -25.46
CA GLY A 193 11.66 -21.35 -25.41
C GLY A 193 12.01 -22.68 -24.73
N ASN A 194 11.10 -23.31 -23.98
CA ASN A 194 11.34 -24.41 -23.03
C ASN A 194 12.26 -24.04 -21.84
N ASP A 195 12.31 -22.76 -21.47
CA ASP A 195 13.09 -22.23 -20.34
C ASP A 195 12.22 -21.48 -19.30
N GLU A 196 10.90 -21.47 -19.49
CA GLU A 196 9.95 -20.84 -18.58
C GLU A 196 9.53 -21.79 -17.46
N HIS A 197 10.30 -21.79 -16.37
CA HIS A 197 10.10 -22.71 -15.24
C HIS A 197 9.59 -22.05 -13.95
N CYS A 198 9.38 -20.74 -13.97
CA CYS A 198 8.87 -19.97 -12.84
C CYS A 198 7.53 -19.35 -13.19
N VAL A 199 6.71 -19.06 -12.19
CA VAL A 199 5.39 -18.45 -12.41
C VAL A 199 5.34 -17.05 -11.84
N LEU A 200 4.76 -16.13 -12.62
CA LEU A 200 4.52 -14.76 -12.19
C LEU A 200 3.04 -14.38 -12.30
N PHE A 201 2.63 -13.40 -11.50
CA PHE A 201 1.42 -12.64 -11.74
C PHE A 201 1.69 -11.62 -12.84
N TYR A 202 1.12 -11.86 -14.02
CA TYR A 202 1.37 -11.02 -15.19
C TYR A 202 0.41 -9.84 -15.21
N ALA A 203 0.91 -8.67 -14.81
CA ALA A 203 0.11 -7.47 -14.72
C ALA A 203 -0.60 -7.06 -16.02
N ARG A 204 -0.05 -7.39 -17.19
CA ARG A 204 -0.67 -7.14 -18.50
C ARG A 204 -1.86 -8.06 -18.82
N ASP A 205 -2.03 -9.14 -18.05
CA ASP A 205 -3.16 -10.07 -18.19
C ASP A 205 -3.97 -10.11 -16.89
N HIS A 206 -4.20 -8.93 -16.29
CA HIS A 206 -4.98 -8.77 -15.06
C HIS A 206 -4.50 -9.68 -13.92
N TYR A 207 -3.16 -9.83 -13.80
CA TYR A 207 -2.49 -10.67 -12.79
C TYR A 207 -2.85 -12.15 -12.85
N ARG A 208 -3.29 -12.64 -14.01
CA ARG A 208 -3.32 -14.07 -14.29
C ARG A 208 -1.90 -14.65 -14.34
N TRP A 209 -1.80 -15.94 -14.08
CA TRP A 209 -0.53 -16.64 -13.99
C TRP A 209 0.05 -16.87 -15.37
N HIS A 210 1.31 -16.50 -15.56
CA HIS A 210 2.10 -16.81 -16.74
C HIS A 210 3.37 -17.54 -16.30
N ASP A 211 3.78 -18.56 -17.04
CA ASP A 211 5.13 -19.10 -16.88
C ASP A 211 6.14 -18.13 -17.49
N ALA A 212 7.34 -18.11 -16.92
CA ALA A 212 8.38 -17.15 -17.23
C ALA A 212 9.76 -17.75 -16.92
N ASP A 213 10.79 -17.20 -17.57
CA ASP A 213 12.18 -17.53 -17.28
C ASP A 213 12.49 -17.12 -15.85
N CYS A 214 12.99 -18.07 -15.06
CA CYS A 214 13.35 -17.83 -13.66
C CYS A 214 14.45 -16.78 -13.48
N ASP A 215 15.25 -16.51 -14.52
CA ASP A 215 16.31 -15.51 -14.50
C ASP A 215 15.82 -14.09 -14.89
N ASP A 216 14.53 -13.92 -15.21
CA ASP A 216 13.96 -12.62 -15.53
C ASP A 216 14.00 -11.65 -14.33
N HIS A 217 14.23 -10.37 -14.62
CA HIS A 217 14.29 -9.34 -13.58
C HIS A 217 12.88 -8.82 -13.24
N ASN A 218 12.17 -9.55 -12.40
CA ASN A 218 10.85 -9.17 -11.88
C ASN A 218 10.82 -9.06 -10.35
N TYR A 219 9.73 -8.51 -9.83
CA TYR A 219 9.49 -8.42 -8.38
C TYR A 219 9.03 -9.77 -7.85
N PHE A 220 8.91 -9.92 -6.53
CA PHE A 220 8.48 -11.17 -5.89
C PHE A 220 7.49 -10.90 -4.76
N ILE A 221 6.60 -11.86 -4.52
CA ILE A 221 5.70 -11.89 -3.36
C ILE A 221 6.23 -12.94 -2.37
N CYS A 222 6.38 -12.54 -1.10
CA CYS A 222 6.78 -13.44 -0.02
C CYS A 222 5.58 -13.83 0.84
N GLU A 223 5.59 -15.07 1.35
CA GLU A 223 4.65 -15.58 2.36
C GLU A 223 5.44 -15.98 3.61
N GLU A 224 4.89 -15.71 4.80
CA GLU A 224 5.45 -16.13 6.09
C GLU A 224 4.37 -16.90 6.87
N GLU A 225 4.73 -18.02 7.50
CA GLU A 225 3.80 -18.76 8.37
C GLU A 225 3.60 -18.02 9.69
N GLU A 226 2.36 -17.91 10.16
CA GLU A 226 2.09 -17.37 11.50
C GLU A 226 2.74 -18.25 12.59
N VAL A 227 3.76 -17.71 13.26
CA VAL A 227 4.34 -18.34 14.44
C VAL A 227 3.32 -18.24 15.58
N ASN A 228 2.62 -19.34 15.87
CA ASN A 228 1.85 -19.47 17.10
C ASN A 228 2.81 -19.37 18.30
N SER A 229 2.93 -18.19 18.90
CA SER A 229 3.62 -17.96 20.17
C SER A 229 2.81 -18.57 21.33
N GLY A 230 2.75 -19.90 21.35
CA GLY A 230 2.15 -20.75 22.37
C GLY A 230 3.19 -21.72 22.93
N GLY A 231 4.39 -21.22 23.25
CA GLY A 231 5.49 -21.99 23.83
C GLY A 231 5.65 -21.69 25.31
N SER A 232 5.07 -22.56 26.14
CA SER A 232 5.26 -22.64 27.59
C SER A 232 6.74 -22.53 27.98
N ILE A 233 7.11 -21.51 28.75
CA ILE A 233 8.36 -21.50 29.51
C ILE A 233 8.19 -22.45 30.70
N LEU A 234 8.59 -23.71 30.53
CA LEU A 234 8.92 -24.60 31.63
C LEU A 234 10.28 -25.22 31.34
N GLY A 235 11.25 -24.88 32.19
CA GLY A 235 12.64 -25.31 32.16
C GLY A 235 13.51 -24.36 32.97
#